data_AF-A0A2H6N9V6-F1
#
_entry.id   AF-A0A2H6N9V6-F1
#
_cell.length_a   1.000
_cell.length_b   1.000
_cell.length_c   1.000
_cell.angle_alpha   90.00
_cell.angle_beta   90.00
_cell.angle_gamma   90.00
#
_symmetry.space_group_name_H-M   'P 1'
#
loop_
_entity.id
_entity.type
_entity.pdbx_description
1 polymer ?
#
loop_
_entity_poly.entity_id
_entity_poly.type
_entity_poly.pdbx_seq_one_letter_code
_entity_poly.pdbx_strand_id
1 'polypeptide(L)'
;MSSESSKKRKPKVIRMDGGPQEGKRSRSDVDQDARYYSEEAEVELRDPNRDYELYKQTCQDLQRLMAEIQELKSKGQKDSAAEIEERRIRSCVHFMTLKKLNRLAHIRLKKGRDQTHEAKQKVDAYHLQLQNLLYEVMHLQKEITKCLEFKSKHEEIELVSVEEFYKEAPPEISKSDITLNDPHEQTLSRLDWELEQRKRLAEKYEESLANKEKILKEIEVKKEYLSNLQPRLNSIMQASLPVQEYFAMPFDQVHKQYEIARHLPPPLYVLFVQASAYGQACDK
;
A
#
# COMPACT_ATOMS: atom_id res chain seq x y z
N MET A 1 25.08 28.09 7.59
CA MET A 1 25.41 26.77 7.03
C MET A 1 24.48 26.52 5.86
N SER A 2 25.05 26.69 4.66
CA SER A 2 24.62 26.30 3.30
C SER A 2 23.15 26.38 2.87
N SER A 3 22.89 27.43 2.10
CA SER A 3 21.76 27.60 1.18
C SER A 3 21.93 26.79 -0.12
N GLU A 4 20.77 26.50 -0.71
CA GLU A 4 20.47 25.71 -1.91
C GLU A 4 21.40 25.91 -3.13
N SER A 5 21.76 24.80 -3.77
CA SER A 5 22.33 24.79 -5.12
C SER A 5 21.40 24.07 -6.11
N SER A 6 20.48 24.86 -6.69
CA SER A 6 19.64 24.47 -7.81
C SER A 6 20.48 24.32 -9.09
N LYS A 7 20.97 23.11 -9.40
CA LYS A 7 21.61 22.80 -10.69
C LYS A 7 20.54 22.62 -11.79
N LYS A 8 20.18 23.72 -12.46
CA LYS A 8 19.43 23.70 -13.72
C LYS A 8 20.23 22.94 -14.79
N ARG A 9 19.76 21.76 -15.20
CA ARG A 9 20.27 21.01 -16.34
C ARG A 9 19.86 21.72 -17.64
N LYS A 10 20.84 22.01 -18.50
CA LYS A 10 20.62 22.58 -19.85
C LYS A 10 19.88 21.57 -20.74
N PRO A 11 18.94 21.98 -21.60
CA PRO A 11 18.35 21.09 -22.59
C PRO A 11 19.38 20.86 -23.72
N LYS A 12 19.67 19.59 -23.98
CA LYS A 12 20.52 19.15 -25.09
C LYS A 12 19.68 19.25 -26.36
N VAL A 13 19.80 20.36 -27.08
CA VAL A 13 19.18 20.56 -28.40
C VAL A 13 19.77 19.51 -29.35
N ILE A 14 18.91 18.62 -29.83
CA ILE A 14 19.20 17.66 -30.89
C ILE A 14 19.34 18.48 -32.17
N ARG A 15 20.57 18.58 -32.68
CA ARG A 15 20.80 18.94 -34.08
C ARG A 15 20.23 17.80 -34.94
N MET A 16 19.18 18.09 -35.69
CA MET A 16 18.90 17.36 -36.93
C MET A 16 20.02 17.75 -37.90
N ASP A 17 21.03 16.89 -38.02
CA ASP A 17 21.95 16.97 -39.16
C ASP A 17 21.18 16.49 -40.39
N GLY A 18 20.97 17.43 -41.33
CA GLY A 18 20.49 17.12 -42.66
C GLY A 18 21.42 16.13 -43.32
N GLY A 19 20.84 15.10 -43.96
CA GLY A 19 21.58 14.10 -44.71
C GLY A 19 22.49 14.75 -45.75
N PRO A 20 23.66 14.14 -46.07
CA PRO A 20 24.52 14.66 -47.11
C PRO A 20 23.77 14.58 -48.45
N GLN A 21 23.72 15.71 -49.17
CA GLN A 21 23.34 15.76 -50.57
C GLN A 21 24.13 14.70 -51.34
N GLU A 22 23.44 13.91 -52.16
CA GLU A 22 24.01 12.98 -53.12
C GLU A 22 24.91 13.74 -54.11
N GLY A 23 26.19 13.84 -53.75
CA GLY A 23 27.25 14.21 -54.68
C GLY A 23 27.43 13.09 -55.70
N LYS A 24 27.39 13.45 -56.99
CA LYS A 24 27.64 12.60 -58.17
C LYS A 24 28.54 11.40 -57.85
N ARG A 25 27.95 10.21 -57.71
CA ARG A 25 28.69 8.94 -57.62
C ARG A 25 29.55 8.80 -58.87
N SER A 26 30.85 8.70 -58.67
CA SER A 26 31.80 8.37 -59.73
C SER A 26 31.43 7.02 -60.35
N ARG A 27 31.63 6.87 -61.65
CA ARG A 27 31.42 5.59 -62.37
C ARG A 27 32.26 4.44 -61.76
N SER A 28 33.34 4.76 -61.03
CA SER A 28 34.17 3.80 -60.27
C SER A 28 33.54 3.32 -58.97
N ASP A 29 32.71 4.14 -58.29
CA ASP A 29 32.01 3.75 -57.06
C ASP A 29 30.90 2.75 -57.36
N VAL A 30 30.16 2.97 -58.45
CA VAL A 30 29.09 2.07 -58.87
C VAL A 30 29.64 0.68 -59.25
N ASP A 31 30.83 0.64 -59.87
CA ASP A 31 31.51 -0.60 -60.26
C ASP A 31 32.18 -1.30 -59.05
N GLN A 32 32.62 -0.54 -58.03
CA GLN A 32 33.10 -1.07 -56.76
C GLN A 32 31.96 -1.63 -55.90
N ASP A 33 30.83 -0.91 -55.82
CA ASP A 33 29.62 -1.37 -55.16
C ASP A 33 29.11 -2.65 -55.83
N ALA A 34 29.00 -2.69 -57.17
CA ALA A 34 28.58 -3.88 -57.90
C ALA A 34 29.48 -5.10 -57.62
N ARG A 35 30.82 -4.91 -57.57
CA ARG A 35 31.76 -5.98 -57.17
C ARG A 35 31.65 -6.34 -55.70
N TYR A 36 31.38 -5.39 -54.82
CA TYR A 36 31.21 -5.62 -53.39
C TYR A 36 29.94 -6.44 -53.11
N TYR A 37 28.81 -6.10 -53.75
CA TYR A 37 27.58 -6.89 -53.69
C TYR A 37 27.75 -8.29 -54.32
N SER A 38 28.53 -8.41 -55.39
CA SER A 38 28.89 -9.71 -55.97
C SER A 38 29.72 -10.56 -55.01
N GLU A 39 30.68 -9.96 -54.30
CA GLU A 39 31.53 -10.67 -53.33
C GLU A 39 30.77 -11.01 -52.04
N GLU A 40 29.85 -10.17 -51.57
CA GLU A 40 28.96 -10.49 -50.45
C GLU A 40 28.08 -11.70 -50.77
N ALA A 41 27.54 -11.79 -51.99
CA ALA A 41 26.79 -12.96 -52.44
C ALA A 41 27.68 -14.21 -52.57
N GLU A 42 28.93 -14.07 -53.03
CA GLU A 42 29.89 -15.17 -53.06
C GLU A 42 30.21 -15.70 -51.65
N VAL A 43 30.33 -14.83 -50.65
CA VAL A 43 30.64 -15.23 -49.26
C VAL A 43 29.58 -16.17 -48.68
N GLU A 44 28.31 -15.98 -49.03
CA GLU A 44 27.18 -16.82 -48.58
C GLU A 44 27.20 -18.23 -49.14
N LEU A 45 27.60 -18.36 -50.40
CA LEU A 45 27.57 -19.63 -51.13
C LEU A 45 28.83 -20.47 -50.90
N ARG A 46 29.93 -19.84 -50.50
CA ARG A 46 31.24 -20.49 -50.35
C ARG A 46 31.42 -21.06 -48.94
N ASP A 47 31.85 -22.32 -48.90
CA ASP A 47 32.20 -22.99 -47.66
C ASP A 47 33.49 -22.39 -47.03
N PRO A 48 33.45 -21.94 -45.76
CA PRO A 48 34.61 -21.38 -45.07
C PRO A 48 35.81 -22.35 -44.98
N ASN A 49 35.55 -23.65 -44.81
CA ASN A 49 36.61 -24.65 -44.70
C ASN A 49 37.32 -24.85 -46.04
N ARG A 50 36.57 -24.94 -47.13
CA ARG A 50 37.11 -25.01 -48.48
C ARG A 50 37.91 -23.76 -48.89
N ASP A 51 37.46 -22.57 -48.48
CA ASP A 51 38.24 -21.34 -48.67
C ASP A 51 39.55 -21.36 -47.87
N TYR A 52 39.55 -21.91 -46.65
CA TYR A 52 40.77 -22.09 -45.85
C TYR A 52 41.74 -23.10 -46.46
N GLU A 53 41.23 -24.21 -47.00
CA GLU A 53 42.05 -25.20 -47.72
C GLU A 53 42.70 -24.58 -48.97
N LEU A 54 41.94 -23.80 -49.74
CA LEU A 54 42.44 -23.08 -50.91
C LEU A 54 43.49 -22.03 -50.51
N TYR A 55 43.29 -21.32 -49.41
CA TYR A 55 44.30 -20.41 -48.84
C TYR A 55 45.58 -21.15 -48.48
N LYS A 56 45.49 -22.30 -47.81
CA LYS A 56 46.64 -23.11 -47.45
C LYS A 56 47.40 -23.63 -48.68
N GLN A 57 46.67 -24.14 -49.69
CA GLN A 57 47.26 -24.61 -50.94
C GLN A 57 47.97 -23.49 -51.69
N THR A 58 47.34 -22.32 -51.83
CA THR A 58 47.94 -21.15 -52.50
C THR A 58 49.19 -20.64 -51.78
N CYS A 59 49.24 -20.70 -50.44
CA CYS A 59 50.47 -20.44 -49.69
C CYS A 59 51.58 -21.47 -49.95
N GLN A 60 51.25 -22.76 -50.03
CA GLN A 60 52.21 -23.82 -50.36
C GLN A 60 52.75 -23.70 -51.79
N ASP A 61 51.90 -23.34 -52.74
CA ASP A 61 52.28 -23.10 -54.14
C ASP A 61 53.19 -21.88 -54.26
N LEU A 62 52.87 -20.80 -53.54
CA LEU A 62 53.71 -19.60 -53.49
C LEU A 62 55.08 -19.91 -52.87
N GLN A 63 55.12 -20.71 -51.79
CA GLN A 63 56.37 -21.14 -51.16
C GLN A 63 57.23 -21.98 -52.12
N ARG A 64 56.62 -22.90 -52.88
CA ARG A 64 57.32 -23.68 -53.92
C ARG A 64 57.89 -22.78 -55.01
N LEU A 65 57.09 -21.86 -55.56
CA LEU A 65 57.54 -20.91 -56.58
C LEU A 65 58.69 -20.02 -56.08
N MET A 66 58.65 -19.57 -54.83
CA MET A 66 59.75 -18.80 -54.22
C MET A 66 61.04 -19.62 -54.10
N ALA A 67 60.94 -20.89 -53.69
CA ALA A 67 62.09 -21.80 -53.62
C ALA A 67 62.69 -22.06 -55.01
N GLU A 68 61.86 -22.28 -56.03
CA GLU A 68 62.31 -22.47 -57.41
C GLU A 68 62.98 -21.20 -57.99
N ILE A 69 62.44 -20.01 -57.69
CA ILE A 69 63.08 -18.74 -58.07
C ILE A 69 64.44 -18.60 -57.40
N GLN A 70 64.56 -18.98 -56.12
CA GLN A 70 65.84 -18.94 -55.40
C GLN A 70 66.87 -19.90 -56.01
N GLU A 71 66.46 -21.12 -56.34
CA GLU A 71 67.32 -22.12 -56.98
C GLU A 71 67.80 -21.67 -58.37
N LEU A 72 66.90 -21.15 -59.22
CA LEU A 72 67.26 -20.63 -60.54
C LEU A 72 68.22 -19.44 -60.46
N LYS A 73 68.03 -18.56 -59.47
CA LYS A 73 68.97 -17.46 -59.20
C LYS A 73 70.34 -17.97 -58.73
N SER A 74 70.39 -19.05 -57.97
CA SER A 74 71.66 -19.62 -57.48
C SER A 74 72.50 -20.31 -58.56
N LYS A 75 71.86 -20.84 -59.62
CA LYS A 75 72.52 -21.56 -60.73
C LYS A 75 73.12 -20.63 -61.81
N GLY A 76 72.76 -19.36 -61.84
CA GLY A 76 73.47 -18.32 -62.61
C GLY A 76 73.46 -18.45 -64.15
N GLN A 77 72.52 -19.20 -64.74
CA GLN A 77 72.44 -19.38 -66.20
C GLN A 77 71.73 -18.19 -66.89
N LYS A 78 72.29 -17.71 -68.02
CA LYS A 78 71.74 -16.57 -68.79
C LYS A 78 70.36 -16.83 -69.40
N ASP A 79 69.98 -18.09 -69.62
CA ASP A 79 68.67 -18.47 -70.16
C ASP A 79 67.56 -18.55 -69.11
N SER A 80 67.88 -18.48 -67.81
CA SER A 80 66.90 -18.59 -66.72
C SER A 80 66.05 -17.33 -66.51
N ALA A 81 66.34 -16.23 -67.22
CA ALA A 81 65.64 -14.95 -67.04
C ALA A 81 64.14 -15.04 -67.42
N ALA A 82 63.81 -15.74 -68.51
CA ALA A 82 62.43 -15.94 -68.94
C ALA A 82 61.63 -16.81 -67.94
N GLU A 83 62.25 -17.89 -67.44
CA GLU A 83 61.64 -18.78 -66.46
C GLU A 83 61.41 -18.13 -65.09
N ILE A 84 62.32 -17.24 -64.67
CA ILE A 84 62.15 -16.44 -63.45
C ILE A 84 60.96 -15.50 -63.60
N GLU A 85 60.82 -14.83 -64.75
CA GLU A 85 59.70 -13.92 -64.98
C GLU A 85 58.36 -14.66 -65.03
N GLU A 86 58.32 -15.84 -65.65
CA GLU A 86 57.12 -16.69 -65.63
C GLU A 86 56.72 -17.08 -64.20
N ARG A 87 57.68 -17.49 -63.35
CA ARG A 87 57.41 -17.81 -61.94
C ARG A 87 56.98 -16.59 -61.12
N ARG A 88 57.48 -15.39 -61.45
CA ARG A 88 57.00 -14.13 -60.85
C ARG A 88 55.56 -13.85 -61.23
N ILE A 89 55.19 -14.02 -62.50
CA ILE A 89 53.81 -13.84 -62.96
C ILE A 89 52.87 -14.82 -62.24
N ARG A 90 53.25 -16.11 -62.15
CA ARG A 90 52.46 -17.11 -61.38
C ARG A 90 52.34 -16.73 -59.90
N SER A 91 53.42 -16.24 -59.29
CA SER A 91 53.39 -15.74 -57.91
C SER A 91 52.45 -14.55 -57.73
N CYS A 92 52.40 -13.62 -58.69
CA CYS A 92 51.46 -12.50 -58.69
C CYS A 92 50.00 -12.98 -58.74
N VAL A 93 49.68 -14.02 -59.53
CA VAL A 93 48.35 -14.63 -59.54
C VAL A 93 48.00 -15.20 -58.17
N HIS A 94 48.92 -15.94 -57.52
CA HIS A 94 48.69 -16.43 -56.15
C HIS A 94 48.47 -15.28 -55.15
N PHE A 95 49.24 -14.19 -55.23
CA PHE A 95 49.00 -13.00 -54.40
C PHE A 95 47.62 -12.37 -54.62
N MET A 96 47.14 -12.31 -55.87
CA MET A 96 45.78 -11.83 -56.18
C MET A 96 44.73 -12.74 -55.56
N THR A 97 44.91 -14.07 -55.62
CA THR A 97 44.00 -15.02 -54.97
C THR A 97 43.96 -14.84 -53.45
N LEU A 98 45.13 -14.71 -52.79
CA LEU A 98 45.22 -14.46 -51.35
C LEU A 98 44.54 -13.15 -50.93
N LYS A 99 44.70 -12.08 -51.72
CA LYS A 99 43.99 -10.81 -51.48
C LYS A 99 42.48 -10.98 -51.60
N LYS A 100 41.99 -11.73 -52.60
CA LYS A 100 40.55 -12.03 -52.73
C LYS A 100 40.05 -12.82 -51.52
N LEU A 101 40.73 -13.90 -51.14
CA LEU A 101 40.41 -14.73 -49.96
C LEU A 101 40.36 -13.89 -48.67
N ASN A 102 41.31 -12.98 -48.48
CA ASN A 102 41.33 -12.07 -47.32
C ASN A 102 40.14 -11.11 -47.32
N ARG A 103 39.77 -10.53 -48.47
CA ARG A 103 38.59 -9.67 -48.62
C ARG A 103 37.30 -10.43 -48.27
N LEU A 104 37.13 -11.64 -48.79
CA LEU A 104 35.99 -12.50 -48.48
C LEU A 104 35.91 -12.83 -46.98
N ALA A 105 37.05 -13.10 -46.33
CA ALA A 105 37.10 -13.35 -44.89
C ALA A 105 36.67 -12.12 -44.06
N HIS A 106 37.12 -10.92 -44.44
CA HIS A 106 36.70 -9.68 -43.77
C HIS A 106 35.21 -9.39 -43.95
N ILE A 107 34.67 -9.62 -45.15
CA ILE A 107 33.24 -9.47 -45.43
C ILE A 107 32.43 -10.44 -44.56
N ARG A 108 32.83 -11.73 -44.51
CA ARG A 108 32.19 -12.76 -43.68
C ARG A 108 32.19 -12.38 -42.20
N LEU A 109 33.32 -11.89 -41.70
CA LEU A 109 33.48 -11.45 -40.31
C LEU A 109 32.57 -10.27 -40.00
N LYS A 110 32.53 -9.26 -40.87
CA LYS A 110 31.67 -8.09 -40.70
C LYS A 110 30.21 -8.50 -40.64
N LYS A 111 29.76 -9.36 -41.57
CA LYS A 111 28.39 -9.88 -41.60
C LYS A 111 28.01 -10.60 -40.31
N GLY A 112 28.85 -11.54 -39.85
CA GLY A 112 28.59 -12.27 -38.60
C GLY A 112 28.53 -11.35 -37.38
N ARG A 113 29.41 -10.33 -37.33
CA ARG A 113 29.39 -9.33 -36.25
C ARG A 113 28.13 -8.49 -36.28
N ASP A 114 27.72 -8.02 -37.45
CA ASP A 114 26.56 -7.14 -37.57
C ASP A 114 25.26 -7.93 -37.26
N GLN A 115 25.15 -9.19 -37.72
CA GLN A 115 24.03 -10.09 -37.39
C GLN A 115 23.93 -10.38 -35.88
N THR A 116 25.05 -10.69 -35.23
CA THR A 116 25.07 -10.93 -33.77
C THR A 116 24.76 -9.66 -32.99
N HIS A 117 25.19 -8.50 -33.48
CA HIS A 117 24.87 -7.22 -32.87
C HIS A 117 23.38 -6.86 -32.97
N GLU A 118 22.74 -7.10 -34.13
CA GLU A 118 21.30 -6.90 -34.30
C GLU A 118 20.48 -7.82 -33.39
N ALA A 119 20.85 -9.10 -33.30
CA ALA A 119 20.18 -10.05 -32.40
C ALA A 119 20.33 -9.62 -30.94
N LYS A 120 21.53 -9.17 -30.54
CA LYS A 120 21.78 -8.62 -29.21
C LYS A 120 20.87 -7.41 -28.92
N GLN A 121 20.78 -6.43 -29.83
CA GLN A 121 19.94 -5.26 -29.62
C GLN A 121 18.46 -5.62 -29.40
N LYS A 122 17.95 -6.62 -30.15
CA LYS A 122 16.58 -7.13 -29.95
C LYS A 122 16.40 -7.75 -28.58
N VAL A 123 17.36 -8.57 -28.13
CA VAL A 123 17.32 -9.17 -26.78
C VAL A 123 17.37 -8.10 -25.70
N ASP A 124 18.23 -7.10 -25.83
CA ASP A 124 18.33 -5.98 -24.88
C ASP A 124 16.99 -5.20 -24.79
N ALA A 125 16.31 -5.00 -25.93
CA ALA A 125 14.99 -4.37 -25.96
C ALA A 125 13.91 -5.20 -25.25
N TYR A 126 13.86 -6.52 -25.48
CA TYR A 126 12.94 -7.41 -24.77
C TYR A 126 13.27 -7.48 -23.27
N HIS A 127 14.55 -7.47 -22.92
CA HIS A 127 14.97 -7.45 -21.53
C HIS A 127 14.51 -6.17 -20.83
N LEU A 128 14.57 -5.02 -21.50
CA LEU A 128 14.02 -3.76 -20.97
C LEU A 128 12.51 -3.84 -20.74
N GLN A 129 11.74 -4.41 -21.67
CA GLN A 129 10.30 -4.61 -21.48
C GLN A 129 10.01 -5.52 -20.29
N LEU A 130 10.78 -6.60 -20.13
CA LEU A 130 10.67 -7.49 -18.97
C LEU A 130 10.94 -6.72 -17.67
N GLN A 131 11.97 -5.89 -17.61
CA GLN A 131 12.27 -5.09 -16.41
C GLN A 131 11.13 -4.12 -16.05
N ASN A 132 10.47 -3.51 -17.06
CA ASN A 132 9.31 -2.66 -16.83
C ASN A 132 8.16 -3.45 -16.18
N LEU A 133 7.86 -4.65 -16.69
CA LEU A 133 6.82 -5.52 -16.13
C LEU A 133 7.18 -6.00 -14.72
N LEU A 134 8.44 -6.38 -14.47
CA LEU A 134 8.89 -6.78 -13.13
C LEU A 134 8.73 -5.63 -12.13
N TYR A 135 9.02 -4.40 -12.55
CA TYR A 135 8.79 -3.23 -11.72
C TYR A 135 7.30 -3.03 -11.41
N GLU A 136 6.43 -3.18 -12.42
CA GLU A 136 4.97 -3.08 -12.24
C GLU A 136 4.45 -4.14 -11.26
N VAL A 137 4.86 -5.40 -11.44
CA VAL A 137 4.51 -6.50 -10.52
C VAL A 137 4.97 -6.18 -9.10
N MET A 138 6.21 -5.71 -8.93
CA MET A 138 6.74 -5.33 -7.62
C MET A 138 5.94 -4.18 -7.01
N HIS A 139 5.56 -3.17 -7.81
CA HIS A 139 4.75 -2.05 -7.34
C HIS A 139 3.37 -2.51 -6.87
N LEU A 140 2.67 -3.29 -7.69
CA LEU A 140 1.35 -3.84 -7.35
C LEU A 140 1.42 -4.72 -6.11
N GLN A 141 2.45 -5.56 -5.98
CA GLN A 141 2.63 -6.37 -4.78
C GLN A 141 2.81 -5.51 -3.52
N LYS A 142 3.60 -4.43 -3.60
CA LYS A 142 3.74 -3.48 -2.48
C LYS A 142 2.43 -2.79 -2.14
N GLU A 143 1.65 -2.43 -3.15
CA GLU A 143 0.34 -1.82 -2.96
C GLU A 143 -0.67 -2.78 -2.32
N ILE A 144 -0.71 -4.04 -2.76
CA ILE A 144 -1.50 -5.10 -2.13
C ILE A 144 -1.11 -5.28 -0.67
N THR A 145 0.19 -5.41 -0.37
CA THR A 145 0.65 -5.53 1.03
C THR A 145 0.21 -4.33 1.86
N LYS A 146 0.36 -3.11 1.34
CA LYS A 146 -0.10 -1.89 2.02
C LYS A 146 -1.62 -1.90 2.26
N CYS A 147 -2.40 -2.38 1.30
CA CYS A 147 -3.85 -2.53 1.45
C CYS A 147 -4.22 -3.61 2.48
N LEU A 148 -3.47 -4.71 2.55
CA LEU A 148 -3.66 -5.77 3.53
C LEU A 148 -3.19 -5.40 4.94
N GLU A 149 -2.24 -4.46 5.06
CA GLU A 149 -1.83 -3.87 6.34
C GLU A 149 -2.89 -2.90 6.91
N PHE A 150 -3.94 -2.59 6.17
CA PHE A 150 -5.05 -1.80 6.68
C PHE A 150 -5.75 -2.55 7.81
N LYS A 151 -5.56 -2.08 9.03
CA LYS A 151 -6.30 -2.52 10.20
C LYS A 151 -7.42 -1.54 10.48
N SER A 152 -8.65 -2.03 10.45
CA SER A 152 -9.80 -1.22 10.80
C SER A 152 -10.01 -1.28 12.32
N LYS A 153 -10.41 -0.15 12.91
CA LYS A 153 -10.54 -0.01 14.36
C LYS A 153 -11.54 -0.98 15.00
N HIS A 154 -12.47 -1.53 14.22
CA HIS A 154 -13.43 -2.51 14.72
C HIS A 154 -12.79 -3.84 15.14
N GLU A 155 -11.59 -4.17 14.65
CA GLU A 155 -10.84 -5.38 15.06
C GLU A 155 -10.33 -5.29 16.51
N GLU A 156 -10.15 -4.08 17.04
CA GLU A 156 -9.69 -3.85 18.41
C GLU A 156 -10.85 -3.79 19.42
N ILE A 157 -12.09 -3.68 18.95
CA ILE A 157 -13.27 -3.53 19.81
C ILE A 157 -13.81 -4.92 20.12
N GLU A 158 -13.89 -5.24 21.41
CA GLU A 158 -14.56 -6.45 21.88
C GLU A 158 -16.07 -6.26 21.71
N LEU A 159 -16.66 -7.04 20.80
CA LEU A 159 -18.07 -6.96 20.44
C LEU A 159 -18.93 -7.93 21.26
N VAL A 160 -20.17 -7.54 21.58
CA VAL A 160 -21.20 -8.39 22.22
C VAL A 160 -21.33 -9.72 21.48
N SER A 161 -21.45 -10.84 22.21
CA SER A 161 -21.49 -12.17 21.60
C SER A 161 -22.64 -12.31 20.60
N VAL A 162 -22.46 -13.16 19.59
CA VAL A 162 -23.47 -13.35 18.53
C VAL A 162 -24.81 -13.81 19.11
N GLU A 163 -24.77 -14.66 20.14
CA GLU A 163 -25.97 -15.18 20.80
C GLU A 163 -26.75 -14.11 21.57
N GLU A 164 -26.04 -13.24 22.30
CA GLU A 164 -26.66 -12.13 23.04
C GLU A 164 -27.21 -11.08 22.08
N PHE A 165 -26.49 -10.78 20.99
CA PHE A 165 -26.95 -9.88 19.95
C PHE A 165 -28.30 -10.31 19.36
N TYR A 166 -28.45 -11.57 18.93
CA TYR A 166 -29.72 -12.02 18.35
C TYR A 166 -30.86 -12.17 19.38
N LYS A 167 -30.55 -12.24 20.69
CA LYS A 167 -31.57 -12.28 21.76
C LYS A 167 -32.07 -10.89 22.14
N GLU A 168 -31.19 -9.90 22.17
CA GLU A 168 -31.48 -8.57 22.72
C GLU A 168 -31.74 -7.50 21.66
N ALA A 169 -31.18 -7.66 20.45
CA ALA A 169 -31.32 -6.66 19.41
C ALA A 169 -32.73 -6.68 18.77
N PRO A 170 -33.36 -5.51 18.54
CA PRO A 170 -34.60 -5.38 17.81
C PRO A 170 -34.49 -5.97 16.39
N PRO A 171 -35.60 -6.51 15.84
CA PRO A 171 -35.61 -7.10 14.50
C PRO A 171 -35.26 -6.09 13.40
N GLU A 172 -35.49 -4.79 13.64
CA GLU A 172 -35.14 -3.70 12.72
C GLU A 172 -33.61 -3.56 12.50
N ILE A 173 -32.81 -3.90 13.52
CA ILE A 173 -31.35 -3.83 13.49
C ILE A 173 -30.74 -5.21 13.26
N SER A 174 -31.30 -6.24 13.89
CA SER A 174 -30.79 -7.61 13.80
C SER A 174 -30.87 -8.18 12.38
N LYS A 175 -31.94 -7.86 11.62
CA LYS A 175 -32.16 -8.27 10.22
C LYS A 175 -31.67 -9.70 9.93
N SER A 176 -32.17 -10.66 10.71
CA SER A 176 -31.68 -12.05 10.74
C SER A 176 -31.56 -12.70 9.35
N ASP A 177 -32.45 -12.35 8.43
CA ASP A 177 -32.49 -12.92 7.08
C ASP A 177 -31.24 -12.58 6.23
N ILE A 178 -30.60 -11.43 6.50
CA ILE A 178 -29.43 -10.94 5.76
C ILE A 178 -28.16 -11.22 6.58
N THR A 179 -28.20 -10.97 7.89
CA THR A 179 -27.05 -11.08 8.79
C THR A 179 -26.62 -12.52 9.09
N LEU A 180 -27.49 -13.52 8.92
CA LEU A 180 -27.09 -14.93 9.01
C LEU A 180 -26.31 -15.43 7.78
N ASN A 181 -26.51 -14.79 6.62
CA ASN A 181 -25.92 -15.23 5.36
C ASN A 181 -24.59 -14.53 5.05
N ASP A 182 -24.39 -13.29 5.53
CA ASP A 182 -23.18 -12.50 5.32
C ASP A 182 -22.50 -12.10 6.65
N PRO A 183 -21.29 -12.62 6.95
CA PRO A 183 -20.52 -12.23 8.13
C PRO A 183 -20.21 -10.73 8.19
N HIS A 184 -20.06 -10.04 7.06
CA HIS A 184 -19.77 -8.61 7.05
C HIS A 184 -20.98 -7.81 7.56
N GLU A 185 -22.15 -8.04 6.98
CA GLU A 185 -23.41 -7.43 7.41
C GLU A 185 -23.74 -7.77 8.88
N GLN A 186 -23.39 -8.98 9.32
CA GLN A 186 -23.50 -9.36 10.74
C GLN A 186 -22.65 -8.47 11.64
N THR A 187 -21.38 -8.23 11.28
CA THR A 187 -20.49 -7.36 12.08
C THR A 187 -20.94 -5.91 12.08
N LEU A 188 -21.43 -5.38 10.96
CA LEU A 188 -22.00 -4.03 10.87
C LEU A 188 -23.23 -3.87 11.77
N SER A 189 -24.16 -4.82 11.69
CA SER A 189 -25.39 -4.77 12.49
C SER A 189 -25.10 -4.88 13.99
N ARG A 190 -24.07 -5.65 14.38
CA ARG A 190 -23.57 -5.72 15.77
C ARG A 190 -22.99 -4.39 16.23
N LEU A 191 -22.18 -3.72 15.40
CA LEU A 191 -21.61 -2.41 15.71
C LEU A 191 -22.70 -1.33 15.87
N ASP A 192 -23.71 -1.34 15.00
CA ASP A 192 -24.83 -0.39 15.06
C ASP A 192 -25.65 -0.59 16.33
N TRP A 193 -25.90 -1.84 16.72
CA TRP A 193 -26.57 -2.15 17.98
C TRP A 193 -25.78 -1.67 19.19
N GLU A 194 -24.48 -1.91 19.25
CA GLU A 194 -23.65 -1.40 20.34
C GLU A 194 -23.62 0.12 20.41
N LEU A 195 -23.58 0.79 19.25
CA LEU A 195 -23.62 2.24 19.19
C LEU A 195 -24.95 2.76 19.76
N GLU A 196 -26.08 2.14 19.41
CA GLU A 196 -27.38 2.50 19.97
C GLU A 196 -27.47 2.21 21.47
N GLN A 197 -26.96 1.05 21.91
CA GLN A 197 -26.87 0.70 23.33
C GLN A 197 -26.08 1.76 24.10
N ARG A 198 -24.89 2.13 23.62
CA ARG A 198 -24.05 3.15 24.28
C ARG A 198 -24.75 4.52 24.32
N LYS A 199 -25.50 4.89 23.29
CA LYS A 199 -26.32 6.13 23.31
C LYS A 199 -27.41 6.06 24.36
N ARG A 200 -28.19 4.97 24.40
CA ARG A 200 -29.26 4.78 25.41
C ARG A 200 -28.70 4.75 26.83
N LEU A 201 -27.57 4.10 27.04
CA LEU A 201 -26.87 4.04 28.33
C LEU A 201 -26.36 5.43 28.77
N ALA A 202 -25.81 6.21 27.84
CA ALA A 202 -25.36 7.57 28.11
C ALA A 202 -26.53 8.50 28.49
N GLU A 203 -27.64 8.45 27.74
CA GLU A 203 -28.84 9.23 28.04
C GLU A 203 -29.43 8.86 29.41
N LYS A 204 -29.58 7.56 29.70
CA LYS A 204 -30.05 7.08 31.01
C LYS A 204 -29.10 7.50 32.16
N TYR A 205 -27.80 7.54 31.89
CA TYR A 205 -26.82 8.01 32.87
C TYR A 205 -26.98 9.51 33.15
N GLU A 206 -27.17 10.33 32.11
CA GLU A 206 -27.46 11.76 32.26
C GLU A 206 -28.78 12.01 33.01
N GLU A 207 -29.85 11.29 32.67
CA GLU A 207 -31.12 11.36 33.39
C GLU A 207 -30.96 10.99 34.87
N SER A 208 -30.19 9.93 35.16
CA SER A 208 -29.93 9.49 36.52
C SER A 208 -29.11 10.51 37.30
N LEU A 209 -28.14 11.19 36.66
CA LEU A 209 -27.40 12.30 37.25
C LEU A 209 -28.31 13.49 37.54
N ALA A 210 -29.15 13.89 36.59
CA ALA A 210 -30.11 14.97 36.78
C ALA A 210 -31.09 14.67 37.93
N ASN A 211 -31.60 13.44 38.02
CA ASN A 211 -32.44 12.99 39.12
C ASN A 211 -31.70 13.01 40.46
N LYS A 212 -30.44 12.56 40.50
CA LYS A 212 -29.59 12.64 41.68
C LYS A 212 -29.41 14.08 42.14
N GLU A 213 -29.12 15.01 41.24
CA GLU A 213 -29.00 16.43 41.57
C GLU A 213 -30.31 17.04 42.08
N LYS A 214 -31.44 16.68 41.48
CA LYS A 214 -32.76 17.11 41.93
C LYS A 214 -33.03 16.62 43.36
N ILE A 215 -32.81 15.35 43.64
CA ILE A 215 -32.99 14.76 44.97
C ILE A 215 -32.06 15.44 45.99
N LEU A 216 -30.80 15.71 45.62
CA LEU A 216 -29.86 16.42 46.50
C LEU A 216 -30.36 17.84 46.83
N LYS A 217 -30.88 18.58 45.86
CA LYS A 217 -31.50 19.91 46.09
C LYS A 217 -32.73 19.81 46.98
N GLU A 218 -33.60 18.83 46.76
CA GLU A 218 -34.78 18.60 47.61
C GLU A 218 -34.38 18.24 49.05
N ILE A 219 -33.34 17.43 49.22
CA ILE A 219 -32.78 17.12 50.55
C ILE A 219 -32.26 18.38 51.23
N GLU A 220 -31.55 19.25 50.51
CA GLU A 220 -31.01 20.49 51.07
C GLU A 220 -32.12 21.44 51.52
N VAL A 221 -33.14 21.65 50.69
CA VAL A 221 -34.32 22.46 51.06
C VAL A 221 -35.04 21.87 52.28
N LYS A 222 -35.20 20.53 52.34
CA LYS A 222 -35.81 19.87 53.51
C LYS A 222 -34.95 20.03 54.76
N LYS A 223 -33.61 19.95 54.64
CA LYS A 223 -32.69 20.19 55.77
C LYS A 223 -32.76 21.63 56.26
N GLU A 224 -32.76 22.61 55.37
CA GLU A 224 -32.94 24.03 55.72
C GLU A 224 -34.29 24.26 56.40
N TYR A 225 -35.38 23.67 55.88
CA TYR A 225 -36.69 23.75 56.49
C TYR A 225 -36.70 23.16 57.91
N LEU A 226 -36.12 21.97 58.10
CA LEU A 226 -36.03 21.34 59.43
C LEU A 226 -35.14 22.15 60.39
N SER A 227 -34.01 22.67 59.91
CA SER A 227 -33.11 23.53 60.67
C SER A 227 -33.79 24.83 61.11
N ASN A 228 -34.68 25.38 60.29
CA ASN A 228 -35.48 26.56 60.63
C ASN A 228 -36.69 26.24 61.54
N LEU A 229 -37.30 25.06 61.38
CA LEU A 229 -38.47 24.63 62.16
C LEU A 229 -38.10 24.27 63.60
N GLN A 230 -36.99 23.55 63.80
CA GLN A 230 -36.56 23.09 65.12
C GLN A 230 -36.43 24.21 66.18
N PRO A 231 -35.76 25.35 65.92
CA PRO A 231 -35.68 26.44 66.89
C PRO A 231 -37.04 27.10 67.13
N ARG A 232 -37.90 27.25 66.10
CA ARG A 232 -39.25 27.81 66.27
C ARG A 232 -40.12 26.91 67.15
N LEU A 233 -40.04 25.60 66.95
CA LEU A 233 -40.78 24.62 67.75
C LEU A 233 -40.29 24.60 69.20
N ASN A 234 -38.97 24.71 69.41
CA ASN A 234 -38.37 24.87 70.73
C ASN A 234 -38.84 26.16 71.42
N SER A 235 -38.91 27.30 70.70
CA SER A 235 -39.43 28.55 71.25
C SER A 235 -40.89 28.44 71.67
N ILE A 236 -41.74 27.79 70.86
CA ILE A 236 -43.15 27.53 71.21
C ILE A 236 -43.24 26.63 72.44
N MET A 237 -42.46 25.54 72.48
CA MET A 237 -42.41 24.63 73.62
C MET A 237 -42.06 25.38 74.91
N GLN A 238 -40.99 26.18 74.89
CA GLN A 238 -40.55 26.99 76.03
C GLN A 238 -41.60 28.04 76.45
N ALA A 239 -42.24 28.71 75.49
CA ALA A 239 -43.31 29.67 75.78
C ALA A 239 -44.58 29.02 76.35
N SER A 240 -44.83 27.74 76.04
CA SER A 240 -45.99 27.00 76.53
C SER A 240 -45.81 26.37 77.92
N LEU A 241 -44.58 26.23 78.42
CA LEU A 241 -44.27 25.63 79.73
C LEU A 241 -45.03 26.26 80.92
N PRO A 242 -45.14 27.59 81.06
CA PRO A 242 -45.84 28.20 82.21
C PRO A 242 -47.33 27.88 82.23
N VAL A 243 -47.95 27.76 81.04
CA VAL A 243 -49.35 27.38 80.90
C VAL A 243 -49.54 25.90 81.21
N GLN A 244 -48.60 25.04 80.78
CA GLN A 244 -48.62 23.61 81.09
C GLN A 244 -48.48 23.34 82.59
N GLU A 245 -47.58 24.06 83.27
CA GLU A 245 -47.40 23.99 84.73
C GLU A 245 -48.66 24.45 85.48
N TYR A 246 -49.35 25.49 84.98
CA TYR A 246 -50.60 25.99 85.57
C TYR A 246 -51.77 25.00 85.45
N PHE A 247 -51.89 24.30 84.31
CA PHE A 247 -52.99 23.35 84.06
C PHE A 247 -52.67 21.90 84.47
N ALA A 248 -51.48 21.62 85.02
CA ALA A 248 -51.04 20.29 85.48
C ALA A 248 -51.27 19.15 84.45
N MET A 249 -50.92 19.39 83.18
CA MET A 249 -51.13 18.46 82.06
C MET A 249 -49.86 17.65 81.73
N PRO A 250 -49.83 16.31 81.89
CA PRO A 250 -48.67 15.48 81.56
C PRO A 250 -48.68 15.01 80.08
N PHE A 251 -48.02 15.75 79.18
CA PHE A 251 -48.01 15.44 77.74
C PHE A 251 -47.11 14.25 77.33
N ASP A 252 -46.16 13.81 78.16
CA ASP A 252 -45.18 12.78 77.79
C ASP A 252 -45.78 11.37 77.58
N GLN A 253 -46.86 11.02 78.28
CA GLN A 253 -47.53 9.72 78.10
C GLN A 253 -48.45 9.70 76.86
N VAL A 254 -49.08 10.84 76.56
CA VAL A 254 -49.94 11.02 75.38
C VAL A 254 -49.10 11.02 74.09
N HIS A 255 -47.88 11.56 74.14
CA HIS A 255 -46.98 11.64 72.98
C HIS A 255 -46.70 10.28 72.33
N LYS A 256 -46.46 9.23 73.13
CA LYS A 256 -46.19 7.88 72.63
C LYS A 256 -47.37 7.27 71.88
N GLN A 257 -48.60 7.51 72.35
CA GLN A 257 -49.81 7.03 71.67
C GLN A 257 -50.03 7.78 70.35
N TYR A 258 -49.73 9.08 70.33
CA TYR A 258 -49.81 9.90 69.12
C TYR A 258 -48.73 9.54 68.08
N GLU A 259 -47.53 9.12 68.47
CA GLU A 259 -46.52 8.62 67.51
C GLU A 259 -47.02 7.40 66.75
N ILE A 260 -47.68 6.45 67.43
CA ILE A 260 -48.28 5.28 66.78
C ILE A 260 -49.44 5.72 65.88
N ALA A 261 -50.24 6.70 66.32
CA ALA A 261 -51.36 7.21 65.55
C ALA A 261 -50.95 7.97 64.27
N ARG A 262 -49.70 8.49 64.16
CA ARG A 262 -49.22 9.17 62.94
C ARG A 262 -49.20 8.30 61.69
N HIS A 263 -49.16 6.98 61.85
CA HIS A 263 -49.21 6.02 60.76
C HIS A 263 -50.66 5.66 60.35
N LEU A 264 -51.68 6.17 61.04
CA LEU A 264 -53.08 5.92 60.70
C LEU A 264 -53.52 6.79 59.50
N PRO A 265 -54.34 6.24 58.59
CA PRO A 265 -55.01 7.02 57.55
C PRO A 265 -55.82 8.19 58.13
N PRO A 266 -55.97 9.31 57.40
CA PRO A 266 -56.57 10.54 57.95
C PRO A 266 -57.93 10.37 58.65
N PRO A 267 -58.90 9.55 58.17
CA PRO A 267 -60.16 9.35 58.88
C PRO A 267 -60.01 8.62 60.22
N LEU A 268 -59.09 7.65 60.31
CA LEU A 268 -58.82 6.88 61.52
C LEU A 268 -58.04 7.70 62.54
N TYR A 269 -57.15 8.58 62.08
CA TYR A 269 -56.48 9.55 62.94
C TYR A 269 -57.49 10.49 63.61
N VAL A 270 -58.45 11.04 62.84
CA VAL A 270 -59.50 11.91 63.40
C VAL A 270 -60.34 11.15 64.43
N LEU A 271 -60.75 9.91 64.14
CA LEU A 271 -61.51 9.09 65.08
C LEU A 271 -60.72 8.83 66.37
N PHE A 272 -59.43 8.48 66.27
CA PHE A 272 -58.55 8.30 67.42
C PHE A 272 -58.44 9.55 68.29
N VAL A 273 -58.27 10.72 67.67
CA VAL A 273 -58.19 12.01 68.38
C VAL A 273 -59.50 12.31 69.09
N GLN A 274 -60.65 12.13 68.43
CA GLN A 274 -61.97 12.38 69.01
C GLN A 274 -62.31 11.39 70.12
N ALA A 275 -62.02 10.11 69.94
CA ALA A 275 -62.24 9.08 70.95
C ALA A 275 -61.36 9.29 72.20
N SER A 276 -60.09 9.67 71.99
CA SER A 276 -59.16 9.99 73.08
C SER A 276 -59.59 11.27 73.82
N ALA A 277 -60.05 12.29 73.10
CA ALA A 277 -60.56 13.51 73.70
C ALA A 277 -61.84 13.27 74.52
N TYR A 278 -62.78 12.48 73.99
CA TYR A 278 -64.01 12.12 74.71
C TYR A 278 -63.71 11.31 75.98
N GLY A 279 -62.84 10.30 75.88
CA GLY A 279 -62.45 9.45 77.00
C GLY A 279 -61.69 10.19 78.11
N GLN A 280 -61.02 11.31 77.81
CA GLN A 280 -60.36 12.14 78.83
C GLN A 280 -61.29 13.21 79.43
N ALA A 281 -62.29 13.66 78.68
CA ALA A 281 -63.16 14.76 79.06
C ALA A 281 -64.40 14.34 79.86
N CYS A 282 -64.96 13.15 79.59
CA CYS A 282 -66.30 12.78 80.10
C CYS A 282 -66.36 11.48 80.90
N ASP A 283 -65.31 10.64 80.90
CA ASP A 283 -65.30 9.35 81.58
C ASP A 283 -64.02 9.21 82.44
N LYS A 284 -64.16 8.84 83.71
CA LYS A 284 -63.07 8.39 84.58
C LYS A 284 -63.45 7.07 85.19
#